data_AF-A0A367J415-F1
#
_entry.id   AF-A0A367J415-F1
#
_cell.length_a   1.000
_cell.length_b   1.000
_cell.length_c   1.000
_cell.angle_alpha   90.00
_cell.angle_beta   90.00
_cell.angle_gamma   90.00
#
_symmetry.space_group_name_H-M   'P 1'
#
loop_
_entity.id
_entity.type
_entity.pdbx_description
1 polymer ?
#
loop_
_entity_poly.entity_id
_entity_poly.type
_entity_poly.pdbx_seq_one_letter_code
_entity_poly.pdbx_strand_id
1 'polypeptide(L)'
;MDQEAQKRKERLAAIRKRKLESSASQNDRSAEDAEKTLKFRSYTPNDENLKSHVNIATPADVGDTVESETKNLTKEALAEHAEKEKEEVDLFNLAPKKPNWDLKRDVEKKLQKLDRKTQKAIYEIIRMRLEKDDNVNLAEAVANAETQQNFLEEA
;
A
#
# COMPACT_ATOMS: atom_id res chain seq x y z
N MET A 1 37.62 -60.84 12.58
CA MET A 1 38.83 -60.37 11.86
C MET A 1 38.50 -60.00 10.42
N ASP A 2 37.84 -60.86 9.66
CA ASP A 2 37.60 -60.61 8.22
C ASP A 2 36.63 -59.46 7.91
N GLN A 3 35.62 -59.24 8.77
CA GLN A 3 34.65 -58.15 8.58
C GLN A 3 35.28 -56.76 8.72
N GLU A 4 36.31 -56.62 9.56
CA GLU A 4 36.97 -55.34 9.80
C GLU A 4 37.97 -55.00 8.66
N ALA A 5 38.59 -56.02 8.08
CA ALA A 5 39.40 -55.90 6.88
C ALA A 5 38.56 -55.47 5.65
N GLN A 6 37.34 -56.00 5.51
CA GLN A 6 36.41 -55.61 4.44
C GLN A 6 35.98 -54.14 4.56
N LYS A 7 35.60 -53.68 5.76
CA LYS A 7 35.26 -52.26 6.03
C LYS A 7 36.42 -51.32 5.71
N ARG A 8 37.66 -51.69 6.04
CA ARG A 8 38.85 -50.90 5.70
C ARG A 8 39.08 -50.83 4.19
N LYS A 9 38.90 -51.95 3.48
CA LYS A 9 39.04 -52.04 2.02
C LYS A 9 38.01 -51.15 1.31
N GLU A 10 36.76 -51.17 1.75
CA GLU A 10 35.69 -50.31 1.22
C GLU A 10 35.97 -48.83 1.48
N ARG A 11 36.40 -48.48 2.69
CA ARG A 11 36.77 -47.10 3.03
C ARG A 11 37.94 -46.59 2.19
N LEU A 12 38.96 -47.42 1.99
CA LEU A 12 40.10 -47.09 1.13
C LEU A 12 39.71 -46.98 -0.35
N ALA A 13 38.79 -47.82 -0.83
CA ALA A 13 38.25 -47.73 -2.18
C ALA A 13 37.46 -46.43 -2.40
N ALA A 14 36.62 -46.04 -1.44
CA ALA A 14 35.89 -44.77 -1.47
C ALA A 14 36.81 -43.55 -1.48
N ILE A 15 37.88 -43.56 -0.66
CA ILE A 15 38.88 -42.50 -0.63
C ILE A 15 39.64 -42.42 -1.97
N ARG A 16 40.02 -43.56 -2.55
CA ARG A 16 40.67 -43.60 -3.87
C ARG A 16 39.76 -43.08 -4.98
N LYS A 17 38.48 -43.49 -4.99
CA LYS A 17 37.49 -43.01 -5.97
C LYS A 17 37.32 -41.49 -5.88
N ARG A 18 37.13 -40.95 -4.66
CA ARG A 18 37.00 -39.50 -4.43
C ARG A 18 38.26 -38.72 -4.85
N LYS A 19 39.46 -39.27 -4.60
CA LYS A 19 40.72 -38.62 -5.04
C LYS A 19 40.86 -38.63 -6.56
N LEU A 20 40.44 -39.71 -7.22
CA LEU A 20 40.47 -39.80 -8.68
C LEU A 20 39.49 -38.80 -9.31
N GLU A 21 38.29 -38.68 -8.73
CA GLU A 21 37.23 -37.74 -9.15
C GLU A 21 37.64 -36.27 -8.91
N SER A 22 38.34 -35.98 -7.80
CA SER A 22 38.88 -34.63 -7.55
C SER A 22 40.09 -34.30 -8.43
N SER A 23 40.93 -35.28 -8.79
CA SER A 23 42.05 -35.09 -9.72
C SER A 23 41.59 -34.96 -11.18
N ALA A 24 40.50 -35.64 -11.55
CA ALA A 24 39.85 -35.46 -12.85
C ALA A 24 39.22 -34.07 -12.96
N SER A 25 38.56 -33.59 -11.90
CA SER A 25 37.95 -32.25 -11.86
C SER A 25 38.95 -31.08 -11.84
N GLN A 26 40.23 -31.31 -11.51
CA GLN A 26 41.28 -30.28 -11.60
C GLN A 26 41.94 -30.23 -12.99
N ASN A 27 41.85 -31.30 -13.77
CA ASN A 27 42.41 -31.37 -15.12
C ASN A 27 41.34 -31.18 -16.21
N ASP A 28 40.07 -31.11 -15.82
CA ASP A 28 38.92 -30.80 -16.66
C ASP A 28 38.56 -29.33 -16.49
N ARG A 29 39.50 -28.43 -16.82
CA ARG A 29 39.11 -27.18 -17.48
C ARG A 29 38.73 -27.60 -18.89
N SER A 30 37.50 -28.08 -19.00
CA SER A 30 36.91 -28.66 -20.19
C SER A 30 37.13 -27.72 -21.37
N ALA A 31 37.30 -28.28 -22.56
CA ALA A 31 37.34 -27.52 -23.81
C ALA A 31 36.12 -26.56 -23.98
N GLU A 32 35.06 -26.73 -23.19
CA GLU A 32 33.93 -25.80 -23.07
C GLU A 32 34.29 -24.42 -22.49
N ASP A 33 35.36 -24.29 -21.69
CA ASP A 33 35.86 -22.98 -21.25
C ASP A 33 36.67 -22.26 -22.35
N ALA A 34 37.19 -23.00 -23.35
CA ALA A 34 37.91 -22.42 -24.48
C ALA A 34 36.99 -21.74 -25.51
N GLU A 35 35.69 -22.02 -25.47
CA GLU A 35 34.68 -21.41 -26.36
C GLU A 35 34.03 -20.15 -25.77
N LYS A 36 34.28 -19.82 -24.50
CA LYS A 36 33.75 -18.60 -23.88
C LYS A 36 34.54 -17.38 -24.34
N THR A 37 34.06 -16.74 -25.41
CA THR A 37 34.61 -15.46 -25.87
C THR A 37 34.47 -14.38 -24.78
N LEU A 38 35.57 -13.68 -24.50
CA LEU A 38 35.60 -12.62 -23.50
C LEU A 38 34.93 -11.36 -24.07
N LYS A 39 33.89 -10.84 -23.40
CA LYS A 39 33.23 -9.59 -23.78
C LYS A 39 33.74 -8.41 -22.95
N PHE A 40 34.47 -7.48 -23.56
CA PHE A 40 34.88 -6.23 -22.91
C PHE A 40 34.04 -5.05 -23.40
N ARG A 41 33.70 -4.13 -22.50
CA ARG A 41 32.88 -2.93 -22.82
C ARG A 41 33.73 -1.73 -23.20
N SER A 42 34.81 -1.47 -22.45
CA SER A 42 35.63 -0.25 -22.58
C SER A 42 37.12 -0.51 -22.72
N TYR A 43 37.54 -1.76 -22.98
CA TYR A 43 38.95 -2.14 -23.02
C TYR A 43 39.27 -2.97 -24.25
N THR A 44 40.34 -2.59 -24.94
CA THR A 44 40.97 -3.34 -26.02
C THR A 44 42.32 -3.87 -25.55
N PRO A 45 42.50 -5.19 -25.41
CA PRO A 45 43.79 -5.75 -25.04
C PRO A 45 44.89 -5.40 -26.04
N ASN A 46 46.13 -5.18 -25.57
CA ASN A 46 47.27 -4.91 -26.44
C ASN A 46 47.83 -6.18 -27.12
N ASP A 47 47.69 -7.35 -26.50
CA ASP A 47 48.18 -8.62 -27.03
C ASP A 47 47.37 -9.09 -28.25
N GLU A 48 48.04 -9.35 -29.37
CA GLU A 48 47.42 -9.80 -30.63
C GLU A 48 46.63 -11.10 -30.49
N ASN A 49 47.16 -12.07 -29.73
CA ASN A 49 46.47 -13.34 -29.48
C ASN A 49 45.18 -13.17 -28.65
N LEU A 50 45.12 -12.14 -27.81
CA LEU A 50 43.95 -11.90 -26.96
C LEU A 50 42.89 -11.09 -27.70
N LYS A 51 43.28 -10.23 -28.65
CA LYS A 51 42.37 -9.46 -29.51
C LYS A 51 41.46 -10.35 -30.36
N SER A 52 41.94 -11.49 -30.86
CA SER A 52 41.14 -12.40 -31.70
C SER A 52 40.05 -13.16 -30.94
N HIS A 53 40.18 -13.28 -29.62
CA HIS A 53 39.23 -14.01 -28.76
C HIS A 53 38.32 -13.08 -27.94
N VAL A 54 38.41 -11.76 -28.16
CA VAL A 54 37.68 -10.74 -27.43
C VAL A 54 36.66 -10.08 -28.34
N ASN A 55 35.39 -10.07 -27.90
CA ASN A 55 34.31 -9.34 -28.54
C ASN A 55 34.06 -8.03 -27.79
N ILE A 56 34.12 -6.89 -28.48
CA ILE A 56 33.81 -5.59 -27.88
C ILE A 56 32.29 -5.42 -27.89
N ALA A 57 31.69 -5.29 -26.71
CA ALA A 57 30.25 -5.14 -26.57
C ALA A 57 29.80 -3.75 -27.05
N THR A 58 28.95 -3.70 -28.08
CA THR A 58 28.29 -2.47 -28.55
C THR A 58 27.15 -2.04 -27.61
N PRO A 59 26.72 -0.76 -27.63
CA PRO A 59 25.60 -0.27 -26.82
C PRO A 59 24.27 -1.03 -27.01
N ALA A 60 24.09 -1.75 -28.12
CA ALA A 60 22.94 -2.62 -28.37
C ALA A 60 23.00 -3.98 -27.65
N ASP A 61 24.18 -4.40 -27.18
CA ASP A 61 24.41 -5.63 -26.41
C ASP A 61 24.24 -5.37 -24.88
N VAL A 62 23.90 -4.12 -24.53
CA VAL A 62 23.49 -3.74 -23.17
C VAL A 62 22.03 -4.14 -23.03
N GLY A 63 21.77 -5.09 -22.13
CA GLY A 63 20.41 -5.48 -21.80
C GLY A 63 19.61 -4.35 -21.16
N ASP A 64 18.46 -4.70 -20.60
CA ASP A 64 17.57 -3.74 -19.98
C ASP A 64 18.31 -2.93 -18.91
N THR A 65 18.27 -1.60 -19.10
CA THR A 65 18.89 -0.62 -18.20
C THR A 65 17.82 -0.11 -17.24
N VAL A 66 18.19 0.37 -16.06
CA VAL A 66 17.23 0.95 -15.09
C VAL A 66 16.38 2.07 -15.73
N GLU A 67 16.96 2.82 -16.66
CA GLU A 67 16.27 3.84 -17.45
C GLU A 67 15.16 3.26 -18.35
N SER A 68 15.33 2.06 -18.92
CA SER A 68 14.26 1.42 -19.71
C SER A 68 13.12 0.91 -18.84
N GLU A 69 13.43 0.41 -17.65
CA GLU A 69 12.42 -0.08 -16.69
C GLU A 69 11.58 1.06 -16.09
N THR A 70 12.21 2.20 -15.79
CA THR A 70 11.57 3.34 -15.12
C THR A 70 10.79 4.27 -16.06
N LYS A 71 11.05 4.22 -17.38
CA LYS A 71 10.31 5.02 -18.39
C LYS A 71 8.81 4.84 -18.31
N ASN A 72 8.31 3.64 -18.01
CA ASN A 72 6.88 3.39 -17.94
C ASN A 72 6.24 3.94 -16.67
N LEU A 73 6.92 3.80 -15.52
CA LEU A 73 6.47 4.36 -14.23
C LEU A 73 6.23 5.87 -14.31
N THR A 74 7.12 6.61 -14.98
CA THR A 74 6.94 8.06 -15.16
C THR A 74 5.70 8.40 -15.97
N LYS A 75 5.37 7.60 -17.00
CA LYS A 75 4.17 7.81 -17.83
C LYS A 75 2.90 7.47 -17.07
N GLU A 76 2.92 6.40 -16.29
CA GLU A 76 1.80 5.97 -15.44
C GLU A 76 1.49 7.02 -14.37
N ALA A 77 2.51 7.54 -13.69
CA ALA A 77 2.33 8.59 -12.68
C ALA A 77 1.75 9.89 -13.27
N LEU A 78 2.19 10.29 -14.47
CA LEU A 78 1.62 11.44 -15.17
C LEU A 78 0.16 11.20 -15.59
N ALA A 79 -0.16 9.98 -16.04
CA ALA A 79 -1.53 9.62 -16.43
C ALA A 79 -2.47 9.63 -15.23
N GLU A 80 -2.04 9.07 -14.08
CA GLU A 80 -2.82 9.06 -12.84
C GLU A 80 -3.05 10.50 -12.32
N HIS A 81 -2.04 11.37 -12.40
CA HIS A 81 -2.19 12.76 -12.01
C HIS A 81 -3.18 13.50 -12.92
N ALA A 82 -3.08 13.29 -14.23
CA ALA A 82 -4.01 13.87 -15.21
C ALA A 82 -5.45 13.35 -15.03
N GLU A 83 -5.63 12.12 -14.53
CA GLU A 83 -6.94 11.57 -14.20
C GLU A 83 -7.51 12.21 -12.94
N LYS A 84 -6.70 12.40 -11.89
CA LYS A 84 -7.10 13.12 -10.66
C LYS A 84 -7.41 14.60 -10.89
N GLU A 85 -6.76 15.24 -11.86
CA GLU A 85 -7.07 16.62 -12.25
C GLU A 85 -8.37 16.73 -13.05
N LYS A 86 -8.75 15.67 -13.79
CA LYS A 86 -10.04 15.61 -14.50
C LYS A 86 -11.20 15.30 -13.57
N GLU A 87 -10.94 14.62 -12.46
CA GLU A 87 -11.92 14.49 -11.39
C GLU A 87 -12.22 15.90 -10.85
N GLU A 88 -13.47 16.35 -11.03
CA GLU A 88 -13.88 17.69 -10.64
C GLU A 88 -13.65 17.88 -9.14
N VAL A 89 -12.65 18.69 -8.81
CA VAL A 89 -12.33 19.03 -7.42
C VAL A 89 -13.56 19.70 -6.82
N ASP A 90 -14.13 19.12 -5.77
CA ASP A 90 -15.27 19.70 -5.08
C ASP A 90 -14.87 21.04 -4.43
N LEU A 91 -15.26 22.14 -5.08
CA LEU A 91 -14.99 23.51 -4.64
C LEU A 91 -15.47 23.79 -3.21
N PHE A 92 -16.47 23.05 -2.70
CA PHE A 92 -16.96 23.20 -1.32
C PHE A 92 -15.97 22.67 -0.28
N ASN A 93 -15.11 21.72 -0.64
CA ASN A 93 -14.06 21.22 0.25
C ASN A 93 -12.78 22.05 0.19
N LEU A 94 -12.53 22.73 -0.93
CA LEU A 94 -11.36 23.59 -1.13
C LEU A 94 -11.54 25.00 -0.53
N ALA A 95 -12.79 25.47 -0.42
CA ALA A 95 -13.08 26.76 0.18
C ALA A 95 -12.68 26.81 1.67
N PRO A 96 -12.17 27.96 2.17
CA PRO A 96 -11.90 28.13 3.58
C PRO A 96 -13.18 27.96 4.39
N LYS A 97 -13.20 26.93 5.24
CA LYS A 97 -14.35 26.63 6.10
C LYS A 97 -14.47 27.66 7.23
N LYS A 98 -15.67 27.81 7.79
CA LYS A 98 -15.91 28.67 8.96
C LYS A 98 -15.03 28.23 10.14
N PRO A 99 -14.51 29.15 10.97
CA PRO A 99 -13.65 28.79 12.11
C PRO A 99 -14.33 27.83 13.10
N ASN A 100 -15.67 27.90 13.21
CA ASN A 100 -16.46 27.06 14.11
C ASN A 100 -17.00 25.78 13.45
N TRP A 101 -16.58 25.42 12.22
CA TRP A 101 -17.15 24.27 11.51
C TRP A 101 -16.87 22.95 12.23
N ASP A 102 -15.68 22.85 12.83
CA ASP A 102 -15.22 21.66 13.55
C ASP A 102 -16.00 21.49 14.85
N LEU A 103 -16.15 22.60 15.57
CA LEU A 103 -16.97 22.64 16.77
C LEU A 103 -18.42 22.25 16.49
N LYS A 104 -19.01 22.77 15.40
CA LYS A 104 -20.38 22.41 15.02
C LYS A 104 -20.49 20.91 14.71
N ARG A 105 -19.57 20.36 13.91
CA ARG A 105 -19.59 18.94 13.52
C ARG A 105 -19.48 18.01 14.74
N ASP A 106 -18.62 18.35 15.69
CA ASP A 106 -18.34 17.50 16.84
C ASP A 106 -19.40 17.63 17.93
N VAL A 107 -20.02 18.80 18.07
CA VAL A 107 -21.14 19.05 19.00
C VAL A 107 -22.45 18.50 18.47
N GLU A 108 -22.69 18.53 17.15
CA GLU A 108 -23.92 18.06 16.51
C GLU A 108 -24.30 16.63 16.94
N LYS A 109 -23.33 15.70 16.96
CA LYS A 109 -23.56 14.31 17.38
C LYS A 109 -24.02 14.19 18.84
N LYS A 110 -23.56 15.09 19.71
CA LYS A 110 -23.97 15.13 21.12
C LYS A 110 -25.35 15.77 21.27
N LEU A 111 -25.61 16.85 20.54
CA LEU A 111 -26.91 17.52 20.49
C LEU A 111 -28.00 16.58 20.00
N GLN A 112 -27.78 15.80 18.94
CA GLN A 112 -28.77 14.82 18.46
C GLN A 112 -29.15 13.78 19.51
N LYS A 113 -28.18 13.32 20.31
CA LYS A 113 -28.46 12.37 21.41
C LYS A 113 -29.24 13.05 22.54
N LEU A 114 -28.91 14.30 22.84
CA LEU A 114 -29.59 15.07 23.87
C LEU A 114 -31.02 15.41 23.45
N ASP A 115 -31.22 15.89 22.22
CA ASP A 115 -32.52 16.25 21.65
C ASP A 115 -33.50 15.07 21.70
N ARG A 116 -33.06 13.85 21.36
CA ARG A 116 -33.90 12.64 21.50
C ARG A 116 -34.34 12.38 22.95
N LYS A 117 -33.47 12.66 23.93
CA LYS A 117 -33.81 12.52 25.36
C LYS A 117 -34.71 13.66 25.83
N THR A 118 -34.46 14.87 25.36
CA THR A 118 -35.28 16.06 25.65
C THR A 118 -36.70 15.87 25.13
N GLN A 119 -36.86 15.43 23.88
CA GLN A 119 -38.17 15.09 23.31
C GLN A 119 -38.87 14.01 24.14
N LYS A 120 -38.17 12.94 24.53
CA LYS A 120 -38.74 11.90 25.41
C LYS A 120 -39.20 12.46 26.76
N ALA A 121 -38.38 13.30 27.39
CA ALA A 121 -38.75 13.95 28.65
C ALA A 121 -39.95 14.89 28.48
N ILE A 122 -40.01 15.64 27.37
CA ILE A 122 -41.17 16.48 27.01
C ILE A 122 -42.43 15.60 26.87
N TYR A 123 -42.35 14.47 26.17
CA TYR A 123 -43.48 13.54 26.05
C TYR A 123 -43.93 13.01 27.41
N GLU A 124 -43.00 12.64 28.29
CA GLU A 124 -43.31 12.18 29.64
C GLU A 124 -43.98 13.28 30.49
N ILE A 125 -43.47 14.51 30.43
CA ILE A 125 -44.07 15.67 31.13
C ILE A 125 -45.48 15.96 30.62
N ILE A 126 -45.68 15.97 29.30
CA ILE A 126 -47.00 16.17 28.69
C ILE A 126 -47.96 15.08 29.15
N ARG A 127 -47.51 13.82 29.13
CA ARG A 127 -48.32 12.69 29.59
C ARG A 127 -48.73 12.83 31.06
N MET A 128 -47.79 13.14 31.95
CA MET A 128 -48.08 13.35 33.37
C MET A 128 -49.02 14.53 33.60
N ARG A 129 -48.89 15.60 32.81
CA ARG A 129 -49.77 16.77 32.92
C ARG A 129 -51.19 16.44 32.48
N LEU A 130 -51.34 15.69 31.39
CA LEU A 130 -52.65 15.25 30.91
C LEU A 130 -53.33 14.27 31.87
N GLU A 131 -52.58 13.36 32.49
CA GLU A 131 -53.09 12.44 33.52
C GLU A 131 -53.49 13.16 34.82
N LYS A 132 -52.92 14.34 35.10
CA LYS A 132 -53.22 15.14 36.30
C LYS A 132 -54.36 16.13 36.07
N ASP A 133 -54.49 16.64 34.84
CA ASP A 133 -55.52 17.58 34.43
C ASP A 133 -56.55 16.84 33.54
N ASP A 134 -57.47 16.08 34.15
CA ASP A 134 -58.52 15.30 33.46
C ASP A 134 -59.43 16.13 32.52
N ASN A 135 -59.35 17.47 32.56
CA ASN A 135 -60.23 18.40 31.85
C ASN A 135 -59.54 19.24 30.76
N VAL A 136 -58.25 19.05 30.48
CA VAL A 136 -57.52 19.92 29.53
C VAL A 136 -57.37 19.24 28.17
N ASN A 137 -58.00 19.82 27.16
CA ASN A 137 -57.89 19.37 25.77
C ASN A 137 -56.50 19.74 25.24
N LEU A 138 -55.67 18.73 24.89
CA LEU A 138 -54.26 18.92 24.51
C LEU A 138 -54.08 19.94 23.36
N ALA A 139 -55.04 19.98 22.43
CA ALA A 139 -55.05 20.91 21.31
C ALA A 139 -55.16 22.39 21.73
N GLU A 140 -55.96 22.72 22.75
CA GLU A 140 -56.09 24.10 23.24
C GLU A 140 -54.85 24.54 24.03
N ALA A 141 -54.24 23.64 24.79
CA ALA A 141 -53.03 23.94 25.55
C ALA A 141 -51.83 24.23 24.65
N VAL A 142 -51.69 23.51 23.53
CA VAL A 142 -50.62 23.74 22.55
C VAL A 142 -50.85 25.02 21.75
N ALA A 143 -52.09 25.30 21.31
CA ALA A 143 -52.42 26.55 20.62
C ALA A 143 -52.17 27.80 21.48
N ASN A 144 -52.46 27.72 22.79
CA ASN A 144 -52.16 28.81 23.74
C ASN A 144 -50.66 28.99 24.01
N ALA A 145 -49.85 27.94 23.90
CA ALA A 145 -48.40 28.04 24.06
C ALA A 145 -47.72 28.64 22.81
N GLU A 146 -48.17 28.25 21.61
CA GLU A 146 -47.67 28.79 20.34
C GLU A 146 -47.96 30.28 20.18
N THR A 147 -49.15 30.72 20.59
CA THR A 147 -49.51 32.16 20.57
C THR A 147 -48.65 33.00 21.52
N GLN A 148 -48.25 32.47 22.68
CA GLN A 148 -47.33 33.15 23.61
C GLN A 148 -45.88 33.20 23.11
N GLN A 149 -45.43 32.16 22.42
CA GLN A 149 -44.08 32.12 21.83
C GLN A 149 -43.93 33.17 20.73
N ASN A 150 -44.90 33.23 19.80
CA ASN A 150 -44.88 34.22 18.73
C ASN A 150 -44.94 35.66 19.27
N PHE A 151 -45.68 35.90 20.35
CA PHE A 151 -45.75 37.23 20.99
C PHE A 151 -44.43 37.66 21.65
N LEU A 152 -43.57 36.71 22.04
CA LEU A 152 -42.25 36.97 22.62
C LEU A 152 -41.14 37.11 21.57
N GLU A 153 -41.30 36.52 20.39
CA GLU A 153 -40.36 36.69 19.27
C GLU A 153 -40.58 38.00 18.50
N GLU A 154 -41.75 38.63 18.60
CA GLU A 154 -42.08 39.91 17.95
C GLU A 154 -41.73 41.17 18.76
N ALA A 155 -41.20 41.03 19.98
CA ALA A 155 -40.81 42.12 20.89
C ALA A 155 -39.29 42.21 21.08
#